data_AF-A0A8E9YEZ3-F1
#
_entry.id   AF-A0A8E9YEZ3-F1
#
_cell.length_a   1.000
_cell.length_b   1.000
_cell.length_c   1.000
_cell.angle_alpha   90.00
_cell.angle_beta   90.00
_cell.angle_gamma   90.00
#
_symmetry.space_group_name_H-M   'P 1'
#
loop_
_entity.id
_entity.type
_entity.pdbx_description
1 polymer ?
#
loop_
_entity_poly.entity_id
_entity_poly.type
_entity_poly.pdbx_seq_one_letter_code
_entity_poly.pdbx_strand_id
1 'polypeptide(L)'
;MHELPLLIFTLCLQGSVGVTLWLALGRQYAVDGRVPARGALPAMAGAFVLACVGLLASALHMGYPLNALNALRHVASSWLSREIVFASLYLAALGLGVVLLFFRKPGWQPLLALAAALGLVDVFCMAQIYIHASVATWQHSNTLALFFGTSGIIGSLVIALAYLRNAGAAMRCAVVVVVLMVLIRLIMQPLWLADIHAVDTTVVTFPHRPLQALAQLRDVYILGWCVSAVGMLCFAAGGLRNARGTLVVGSVLLLIGEIVLRYVFFSIG
;
A
#
# COMPACT_ATOMS: atom_id res chain seq x y z
N MET A 1 -5.81 9.45 -18.64
CA MET A 1 -5.34 8.19 -19.25
C MET A 1 -6.19 7.07 -18.64
N HIS A 2 -5.96 5.78 -18.94
CA HIS A 2 -6.63 4.74 -18.13
C HIS A 2 -5.88 4.65 -16.79
N GLU A 3 -6.38 5.32 -15.75
CA GLU A 3 -5.79 5.36 -14.39
C GLU A 3 -5.97 4.02 -13.63
N LEU A 4 -6.85 3.15 -14.14
CA LEU A 4 -7.24 1.90 -13.52
C LEU A 4 -6.08 0.90 -13.30
N PRO A 5 -5.17 0.67 -14.27
CA PRO A 5 -4.05 -0.24 -14.06
C PRO A 5 -3.08 0.24 -12.98
N LEU A 6 -2.82 1.55 -12.89
CA LEU A 6 -1.96 2.12 -11.84
C LEU A 6 -2.61 2.02 -10.47
N LEU A 7 -3.93 2.23 -10.39
CA LEU A 7 -4.70 2.03 -9.16
C LEU A 7 -4.63 0.57 -8.70
N ILE A 8 -4.86 -0.39 -9.60
CA ILE A 8 -4.77 -1.83 -9.28
C ILE A 8 -3.34 -2.19 -8.85
N PHE A 9 -2.35 -1.77 -9.64
CA PHE A 9 -0.94 -2.01 -9.36
C PHE A 9 -0.54 -1.55 -7.97
N THR A 10 -0.78 -0.28 -7.66
CA THR A 10 -0.34 0.31 -6.39
C THR A 10 -1.08 -0.31 -5.20
N LEU A 11 -2.41 -0.43 -5.24
CA LEU A 11 -3.18 -1.00 -4.12
C LEU A 11 -2.85 -2.47 -3.87
N CYS A 12 -2.74 -3.28 -4.91
CA CYS A 12 -2.45 -4.72 -4.77
C CYS A 12 -1.03 -4.96 -4.25
N LEU A 13 -0.02 -4.26 -4.81
CA LEU A 13 1.36 -4.45 -4.39
C LEU A 13 1.59 -3.92 -2.96
N GLN A 14 1.06 -2.74 -2.64
CA GLN A 14 1.10 -2.19 -1.27
C GLN A 14 0.37 -3.09 -0.26
N GLY A 15 -0.80 -3.60 -0.62
CA GLY A 15 -1.55 -4.56 0.19
C GLY A 15 -0.76 -5.84 0.45
N SER A 16 -0.11 -6.39 -0.59
CA SER A 16 0.78 -7.55 -0.47
C SER A 16 1.93 -7.29 0.50
N VAL A 17 2.61 -6.15 0.35
CA VAL A 17 3.71 -5.74 1.24
C VAL A 17 3.22 -5.59 2.67
N GLY A 18 2.07 -4.97 2.88
CA GLY A 18 1.41 -4.84 4.18
C GLY A 18 1.16 -6.17 4.88
N VAL A 19 0.58 -7.14 4.16
CA VAL A 19 0.35 -8.50 4.67
C VAL A 19 1.68 -9.19 5.00
N THR A 20 2.67 -9.06 4.12
CA THR A 20 4.00 -9.65 4.31
C THR A 20 4.68 -9.11 5.58
N LEU A 21 4.59 -7.80 5.82
CA LEU A 21 5.12 -7.14 7.02
C LEU A 21 4.45 -7.67 8.28
N TRP A 22 3.13 -7.75 8.30
CA TRP A 22 2.40 -8.29 9.45
C TRP A 22 2.77 -9.75 9.75
N LEU A 23 2.99 -10.58 8.73
CA LEU A 23 3.41 -11.96 8.92
C LEU A 23 4.86 -12.06 9.43
N ALA A 24 5.75 -11.20 8.92
CA ALA A 24 7.14 -11.15 9.37
C ALA A 24 7.24 -10.67 10.83
N LEU A 25 6.49 -9.62 11.21
CA LEU A 25 6.45 -9.05 12.55
C LEU A 25 5.61 -9.90 13.52
N GLY A 26 4.59 -10.59 13.04
CA GLY A 26 3.71 -11.46 13.84
C GLY A 26 4.44 -12.57 14.59
N ARG A 27 5.68 -12.92 14.16
CA ARG A 27 6.58 -13.82 14.90
C ARG A 27 6.86 -13.35 16.33
N GLN A 28 6.90 -12.04 16.56
CA GLN A 28 7.17 -11.44 17.86
C GLN A 28 6.02 -11.65 18.85
N TYR A 29 4.81 -11.87 18.33
CA TYR A 29 3.57 -11.96 19.10
C TYR A 29 2.99 -13.38 19.15
N ALA A 30 3.66 -14.35 18.52
CA ALA A 30 3.26 -15.76 18.57
C ALA A 30 3.73 -16.39 19.89
N VAL A 31 2.85 -17.17 20.54
CA VAL A 31 3.24 -18.08 21.63
C VAL A 31 4.29 -19.05 21.04
N ASP A 32 5.47 -19.11 21.66
CA ASP A 32 6.68 -19.83 21.20
C ASP A 32 7.49 -19.20 20.04
N GLY A 33 7.23 -17.93 19.66
CA GLY A 33 8.06 -17.20 18.69
C GLY A 33 7.97 -17.70 17.24
N ARG A 34 6.99 -18.57 16.94
CA ARG A 34 6.76 -19.18 15.62
C ARG A 34 5.31 -19.04 15.21
N VAL A 35 5.06 -18.38 14.08
CA VAL A 35 3.75 -18.46 13.41
C VAL A 35 3.56 -19.90 12.92
N PRO A 36 2.47 -20.60 13.26
CA PRO A 36 2.25 -21.96 12.78
C PRO A 36 2.28 -22.01 11.25
N ALA A 37 3.12 -22.87 10.68
CA ALA A 37 3.32 -23.01 9.23
C ALA A 37 2.00 -23.20 8.46
N ARG A 38 1.03 -23.91 9.07
CA ARG A 38 -0.30 -24.15 8.48
C ARG A 38 -1.17 -22.88 8.41
N GLY A 39 -0.99 -21.95 9.34
CA GLY A 39 -1.72 -20.68 9.36
C GLY A 39 -1.11 -19.64 8.42
N ALA A 40 0.22 -19.63 8.27
CA ALA A 40 0.95 -18.64 7.48
C ALA A 40 0.79 -18.83 5.96
N LEU A 41 0.67 -20.07 5.48
CA LEU A 41 0.63 -20.39 4.05
C LEU A 41 -0.48 -19.66 3.28
N PRO A 42 -1.77 -19.69 3.69
CA PRO A 42 -2.81 -18.98 2.95
C PRO A 42 -2.59 -17.46 2.90
N ALA A 43 -2.07 -16.84 3.97
CA ALA A 43 -1.76 -15.42 3.96
C ALA A 43 -0.58 -15.07 3.05
N MET A 44 0.51 -15.86 3.09
CA MET A 44 1.66 -15.65 2.22
C MET A 44 1.31 -15.89 0.74
N ALA A 45 0.51 -16.92 0.45
CA ALA A 45 0.01 -17.17 -0.90
C ALA A 45 -0.94 -16.07 -1.38
N GLY A 46 -1.83 -15.58 -0.51
CA GLY A 46 -2.71 -14.45 -0.81
C GLY A 46 -1.93 -13.16 -1.10
N ALA A 47 -0.91 -12.85 -0.30
CA ALA A 47 0.01 -11.75 -0.57
C ALA A 47 0.71 -11.94 -1.92
N PHE A 48 1.28 -13.11 -2.18
CA PHE A 48 1.94 -13.41 -3.46
C PHE A 48 1.01 -13.21 -4.66
N VAL A 49 -0.25 -13.66 -4.57
CA VAL A 49 -1.26 -13.42 -5.62
C VAL A 49 -1.54 -11.93 -5.80
N LEU A 50 -1.69 -11.16 -4.71
CA LEU A 50 -1.86 -9.70 -4.81
C LEU A 50 -0.66 -9.05 -5.51
N ALA A 51 0.57 -9.42 -5.15
CA ALA A 51 1.77 -8.91 -5.82
C ALA A 51 1.77 -9.25 -7.33
N CYS A 52 1.44 -10.50 -7.70
CA CYS A 52 1.32 -10.89 -9.10
C CYS A 52 0.26 -10.07 -9.85
N VAL A 53 -0.94 -9.89 -9.28
CA VAL A 53 -2.02 -9.10 -9.89
C VAL A 53 -1.57 -7.66 -10.09
N GLY A 54 -0.92 -7.06 -9.08
CA GLY A 54 -0.40 -5.70 -9.19
C GLY A 54 0.63 -5.56 -10.30
N LEU A 55 1.63 -6.45 -10.33
CA LEU A 55 2.70 -6.41 -11.33
C LEU A 55 2.20 -6.71 -12.75
N LEU A 56 1.23 -7.61 -12.90
CA LEU A 56 0.57 -7.84 -14.18
C LEU A 56 -0.19 -6.60 -14.66
N ALA A 57 -0.91 -5.90 -13.77
CA ALA A 57 -1.57 -4.65 -14.12
C ALA A 57 -0.56 -3.58 -14.58
N SER A 58 0.59 -3.49 -13.92
CA SER A 58 1.70 -2.60 -14.33
C SER A 58 2.26 -2.98 -15.70
N ALA A 59 2.56 -4.27 -15.94
CA ALA A 59 3.11 -4.75 -17.19
C ALA A 59 2.14 -4.56 -18.38
N LEU A 60 0.83 -4.77 -18.17
CA LEU A 60 -0.19 -4.55 -19.20
C LEU A 60 -0.41 -3.06 -19.51
N HIS A 61 -0.08 -2.18 -18.57
CA HIS A 61 -0.12 -0.74 -18.79
C HIS A 61 1.09 -0.23 -19.57
N MET A 62 2.27 -0.81 -19.35
CA MET A 62 3.46 -0.53 -20.15
C MET A 62 3.29 -1.15 -21.53
N GLY A 63 2.92 -0.36 -22.55
CA GLY A 63 2.61 -0.85 -23.90
C GLY A 63 3.67 -1.77 -24.56
N TYR A 64 4.90 -1.83 -24.03
CA TYR A 64 5.95 -2.78 -24.43
C TYR A 64 6.57 -3.48 -23.20
N PRO A 65 5.93 -4.49 -22.62
CA PRO A 65 6.36 -5.11 -21.35
C PRO A 65 7.76 -5.75 -21.42
N LEU A 66 8.15 -6.26 -22.59
CA LEU A 66 9.47 -6.86 -22.80
C LEU A 66 10.62 -5.84 -22.68
N ASN A 67 10.33 -4.55 -22.85
CA ASN A 67 11.31 -3.48 -22.68
C ASN A 67 11.61 -3.17 -21.20
N ALA A 68 10.84 -3.71 -20.25
CA ALA A 68 11.16 -3.59 -18.83
C ALA A 68 12.56 -4.16 -18.49
N LEU A 69 13.03 -5.14 -19.26
CA LEU A 69 14.40 -5.67 -19.15
C LEU A 69 15.47 -4.61 -19.48
N ASN A 70 15.17 -3.68 -20.38
CA ASN A 70 16.06 -2.55 -20.68
C ASN A 70 16.07 -1.51 -19.56
N ALA A 71 14.97 -1.39 -18.79
CA ALA A 71 14.92 -0.51 -17.63
C ALA A 71 15.96 -0.92 -16.56
N LEU A 72 16.31 -2.21 -16.47
CA LEU A 72 17.35 -2.72 -15.55
C LEU A 72 18.76 -2.18 -15.83
N ARG A 73 19.00 -1.54 -16.98
CA ARG A 73 20.32 -0.97 -17.32
C ARG A 73 20.63 0.34 -16.60
N HIS A 74 19.63 0.98 -15.98
CA HIS A 74 19.73 2.33 -15.42
C HIS A 74 19.28 2.42 -13.94
N VAL A 75 19.53 1.37 -13.14
CA VAL A 75 19.14 1.30 -11.72
C VAL A 75 19.71 2.45 -10.89
N ALA A 76 20.91 2.92 -11.25
CA ALA A 76 21.56 4.02 -10.55
C ALA A 76 20.85 5.37 -10.77
N SER A 77 20.24 5.62 -11.92
CA SER A 77 19.72 6.94 -12.30
C SER A 77 18.19 7.04 -12.33
N SER A 78 17.46 5.93 -12.46
CA SER A 78 16.00 5.94 -12.62
C SER A 78 15.27 5.30 -11.44
N TRP A 79 14.32 6.04 -10.84
CA TRP A 79 13.44 5.50 -9.81
C TRP A 79 12.55 4.36 -10.32
N LEU A 80 12.10 4.43 -11.58
CA LEU A 80 11.35 3.36 -12.23
C LEU A 80 12.16 2.07 -12.31
N SER A 81 13.46 2.19 -12.65
CA SER A 81 14.36 1.03 -12.69
C SER A 81 14.54 0.39 -11.32
N ARG A 82 14.71 1.22 -10.27
CA ARG A 82 14.83 0.73 -8.88
C ARG A 82 13.57 0.01 -8.44
N GLU A 83 12.40 0.56 -8.71
CA GLU A 83 11.11 -0.08 -8.40
C GLU A 83 11.00 -1.44 -9.09
N ILE A 84 11.24 -1.55 -10.39
CA ILE A 84 11.18 -2.84 -11.10
C ILE A 84 12.11 -3.88 -10.46
N VAL A 85 13.33 -3.49 -10.06
CA VAL A 85 14.27 -4.38 -9.36
C VAL A 85 13.73 -4.81 -8.01
N PHE A 86 13.30 -3.87 -7.16
CA PHE A 86 12.85 -4.19 -5.81
C PHE A 86 11.51 -4.95 -5.80
N ALA A 87 10.58 -4.62 -6.69
CA ALA A 87 9.36 -5.39 -6.92
C ALA A 87 9.64 -6.83 -7.35
N SER A 88 10.60 -7.03 -8.27
CA SER A 88 11.01 -8.35 -8.73
C SER A 88 11.67 -9.16 -7.62
N LEU A 89 12.59 -8.54 -6.86
CA LEU A 89 13.25 -9.18 -5.71
C LEU A 89 12.26 -9.52 -4.60
N TYR A 90 11.31 -8.62 -4.33
CA TYR A 90 10.21 -8.82 -3.39
C TYR A 90 9.37 -10.04 -3.79
N LEU A 91 8.90 -10.07 -5.04
CA LEU A 91 8.10 -11.17 -5.56
C LEU A 91 8.86 -12.50 -5.52
N ALA A 92 10.13 -12.50 -5.88
CA ALA A 92 10.99 -13.69 -5.85
C ALA A 92 11.20 -14.21 -4.43
N ALA A 93 11.53 -13.33 -3.47
CA ALA A 93 11.73 -13.71 -2.07
C ALA A 93 10.44 -14.24 -1.43
N LEU A 94 9.31 -13.57 -1.67
CA LEU A 94 8.00 -14.01 -1.17
C LEU A 94 7.56 -15.32 -1.82
N GLY A 95 7.69 -15.44 -3.14
CA GLY A 95 7.33 -16.64 -3.90
C GLY A 95 8.15 -17.86 -3.51
N LEU A 96 9.47 -17.71 -3.36
CA LEU A 96 10.32 -18.78 -2.86
C LEU A 96 9.95 -19.15 -1.41
N GLY A 97 9.65 -18.16 -0.58
CA GLY A 97 9.12 -18.39 0.77
C GLY A 97 7.83 -19.21 0.79
N VAL A 98 6.88 -18.91 -0.11
CA VAL A 98 5.63 -19.66 -0.28
C VAL A 98 5.91 -21.09 -0.73
N VAL A 99 6.79 -21.29 -1.72
CA VAL A 99 7.16 -22.63 -2.22
C VAL A 99 7.80 -23.47 -1.11
N LEU A 100 8.78 -22.93 -0.38
CA LEU A 100 9.42 -23.65 0.72
C LEU A 100 8.39 -24.01 1.81
N LEU A 101 7.49 -23.08 2.14
CA LEU A 101 6.44 -23.33 3.12
C LEU A 101 5.44 -24.41 2.67
N PHE A 102 5.06 -24.40 1.39
CA PHE A 102 4.18 -25.40 0.79
C PHE A 102 4.76 -26.82 0.87
N PHE A 103 6.05 -26.96 0.51
CA PHE A 103 6.78 -28.24 0.61
C PHE A 103 7.32 -28.54 2.01
N ARG A 104 6.98 -27.73 3.03
CA ARG A 104 7.44 -27.85 4.42
C ARG A 104 8.96 -27.89 4.58
N LYS A 105 9.68 -27.20 3.69
CA LYS A 105 11.14 -27.03 3.76
C LYS A 105 11.50 -25.90 4.73
N PRO A 106 12.64 -26.00 5.44
CA PRO A 106 13.13 -24.90 6.27
C PRO A 106 13.55 -23.69 5.41
N GLY A 107 13.71 -22.52 6.04
CA GLY A 107 14.21 -21.30 5.36
C GLY A 107 13.15 -20.32 4.86
N TRP A 108 11.85 -20.63 4.94
CA TRP A 108 10.79 -19.70 4.53
C TRP A 108 10.69 -18.45 5.42
N GLN A 109 11.06 -18.56 6.70
CA GLN A 109 10.99 -17.45 7.66
C GLN A 109 11.99 -16.31 7.40
N PRO A 110 13.30 -16.58 7.18
CA PRO A 110 14.23 -15.52 6.79
C PRO A 110 13.88 -14.93 5.42
N LEU A 111 13.39 -15.74 4.48
CA LEU A 111 12.89 -15.21 3.20
C LEU A 111 11.69 -14.29 3.36
N LEU A 112 10.76 -14.61 4.27
CA LEU A 112 9.63 -13.74 4.58
C LEU A 112 10.10 -12.39 5.17
N ALA A 113 11.09 -12.40 6.05
CA ALA A 113 11.67 -11.18 6.61
C ALA A 113 12.42 -10.36 5.53
N LEU A 114 13.17 -11.03 4.66
CA LEU A 114 13.82 -10.40 3.51
C LEU A 114 12.79 -9.80 2.55
N ALA A 115 11.72 -10.52 2.23
CA ALA A 115 10.62 -10.03 1.41
C ALA A 115 9.95 -8.80 2.04
N ALA A 116 9.71 -8.80 3.35
CA ALA A 116 9.17 -7.63 4.05
C ALA A 116 10.08 -6.40 3.91
N ALA A 117 11.40 -6.56 4.05
CA ALA A 117 12.36 -5.48 3.87
C ALA A 117 12.40 -4.98 2.42
N LEU A 118 12.47 -5.90 1.44
CA LEU A 118 12.46 -5.56 0.01
C LEU A 118 11.17 -4.84 -0.39
N GLY A 119 10.02 -5.29 0.13
CA GLY A 119 8.72 -4.67 -0.13
C GLY A 119 8.61 -3.25 0.43
N LEU A 120 9.22 -2.96 1.58
CA LEU A 120 9.29 -1.58 2.10
C LEU A 120 10.12 -0.67 1.18
N VAL A 121 11.26 -1.17 0.69
CA VAL A 121 12.11 -0.44 -0.25
C VAL A 121 11.37 -0.25 -1.58
N ASP A 122 10.62 -1.26 -2.02
CA ASP A 122 9.80 -1.18 -3.22
C ASP A 122 8.72 -0.09 -3.11
N VAL A 123 7.94 -0.07 -2.02
CA VAL A 123 6.95 0.99 -1.77
C VAL A 123 7.59 2.38 -1.72
N PHE A 124 8.81 2.49 -1.16
CA PHE A 124 9.59 3.73 -1.21
C PHE A 124 9.93 4.11 -2.65
N CYS A 125 10.56 3.21 -3.43
CA CYS A 125 10.91 3.46 -4.82
C CYS A 125 9.69 3.85 -5.65
N MET A 126 8.56 3.16 -5.43
CA MET A 126 7.28 3.44 -6.05
C MET A 126 6.82 4.88 -5.76
N ALA A 127 6.85 5.34 -4.50
CA ALA A 127 6.51 6.72 -4.16
C ALA A 127 7.47 7.74 -4.81
N GLN A 128 8.76 7.42 -4.88
CA GLN A 128 9.78 8.31 -5.46
C GLN A 128 9.59 8.54 -6.97
N ILE A 129 9.02 7.58 -7.70
CA ILE A 129 8.63 7.76 -9.12
C ILE A 129 7.70 8.97 -9.24
N TYR A 130 6.67 9.03 -8.40
CA TYR A 130 5.67 10.09 -8.43
C TYR A 130 6.20 11.42 -7.90
N ILE A 131 7.02 11.40 -6.85
CA ILE A 131 7.64 12.62 -6.30
C ILE A 131 8.59 13.29 -7.30
N HIS A 132 9.23 12.53 -8.18
CA HIS A 132 10.15 13.06 -9.19
C HIS A 132 9.52 13.12 -10.60
N ALA A 133 8.22 12.86 -10.73
CA ALA A 133 7.51 13.02 -11.98
C ALA A 133 7.26 14.50 -12.28
N SER A 134 6.95 14.85 -13.53
CA SER A 134 6.66 16.23 -13.95
C SER A 134 5.22 16.67 -13.64
N VAL A 135 4.66 16.20 -12.51
CA VAL A 135 3.27 16.41 -12.11
C VAL A 135 3.22 17.07 -10.73
N ALA A 136 2.81 18.33 -10.69
CA ALA A 136 2.90 19.16 -9.48
C ALA A 136 2.18 18.57 -8.25
N THR A 137 1.04 17.92 -8.44
CA THR A 137 0.26 17.31 -7.34
C THR A 137 0.94 16.10 -6.70
N TRP A 138 1.86 15.45 -7.43
CA TRP A 138 2.59 14.27 -6.97
C TRP A 138 3.94 14.60 -6.31
N GLN A 139 4.51 15.76 -6.64
CA GLN A 139 5.82 16.26 -6.19
C GLN A 139 5.85 16.71 -4.72
N HIS A 140 5.31 15.91 -3.81
CA HIS A 140 5.24 16.23 -2.39
C HIS A 140 5.40 14.98 -1.50
N SER A 141 5.92 15.18 -0.29
CA SER A 141 6.13 14.13 0.72
C SER A 141 4.84 13.39 1.13
N ASN A 142 3.66 13.99 0.92
CA ASN A 142 2.35 13.36 1.11
C ASN A 142 2.22 12.04 0.32
N THR A 143 2.90 11.90 -0.82
CA THR A 143 2.95 10.66 -1.60
C THR A 143 3.53 9.51 -0.78
N LEU A 144 4.58 9.73 0.01
CA LEU A 144 5.13 8.70 0.91
C LEU A 144 4.12 8.30 1.98
N ALA A 145 3.47 9.28 2.62
CA ALA A 145 2.44 9.03 3.63
C ALA A 145 1.25 8.24 3.04
N LEU A 146 0.83 8.57 1.82
CA LEU A 146 -0.25 7.89 1.12
C LEU A 146 0.14 6.43 0.80
N PHE A 147 1.35 6.19 0.29
CA PHE A 147 1.78 4.88 -0.19
C PHE A 147 2.08 3.91 0.97
N PHE A 148 2.87 4.35 1.95
CA PHE A 148 3.12 3.54 3.15
C PHE A 148 1.87 3.39 4.02
N GLY A 149 1.03 4.41 4.09
CA GLY A 149 -0.24 4.36 4.80
C GLY A 149 -1.18 3.29 4.23
N THR A 150 -1.30 3.19 2.91
CA THR A 150 -2.08 2.12 2.27
C THR A 150 -1.52 0.73 2.58
N SER A 151 -0.19 0.54 2.54
CA SER A 151 0.42 -0.74 2.93
C SER A 151 0.09 -1.11 4.37
N GLY A 152 0.22 -0.17 5.30
CA GLY A 152 -0.12 -0.37 6.71
C GLY A 152 -1.60 -0.69 6.93
N ILE A 153 -2.49 0.08 6.30
CA ILE A 153 -3.94 -0.08 6.41
C ILE A 153 -4.36 -1.44 5.83
N ILE A 154 -4.15 -1.68 4.53
CA ILE A 154 -4.62 -2.92 3.87
C ILE A 154 -4.02 -4.16 4.53
N GLY A 155 -2.73 -4.12 4.89
CA GLY A 155 -2.09 -5.20 5.63
C GLY A 155 -2.78 -5.50 6.95
N SER A 156 -3.09 -4.46 7.75
CA SER A 156 -3.82 -4.60 9.01
C SER A 156 -5.23 -5.13 8.81
N LEU A 157 -5.95 -4.68 7.77
CA LEU A 157 -7.31 -5.15 7.48
C LEU A 157 -7.34 -6.65 7.21
N VAL A 158 -6.48 -7.12 6.29
CA VAL A 158 -6.45 -8.52 5.86
C VAL A 158 -6.08 -9.43 7.02
N ILE A 159 -5.04 -9.06 7.78
CA ILE A 159 -4.56 -9.87 8.89
C ILE A 159 -5.52 -9.84 10.08
N ALA A 160 -6.16 -8.70 10.37
CA ALA A 160 -7.16 -8.61 11.42
C ALA A 160 -8.37 -9.51 11.18
N LEU A 161 -8.85 -9.56 9.93
CA LEU A 161 -9.99 -10.39 9.53
C LEU A 161 -9.64 -11.88 9.49
N ALA A 162 -8.43 -12.23 9.07
CA ALA A 162 -8.03 -13.62 8.88
C ALA A 162 -7.44 -14.29 10.14
N TYR A 163 -6.74 -13.54 11.00
CA TYR A 163 -5.90 -14.13 12.06
C TYR A 163 -6.02 -13.50 13.45
N LEU A 164 -6.29 -12.19 13.56
CA LEU A 164 -6.11 -11.50 14.85
C LEU A 164 -7.35 -11.48 15.76
N ARG A 165 -8.48 -12.07 15.34
CA ARG A 165 -9.75 -11.95 16.06
C ARG A 165 -9.67 -12.33 17.56
N ASN A 166 -8.88 -13.35 17.88
CA ASN A 166 -8.67 -13.81 19.26
C ASN A 166 -7.30 -13.41 19.83
N ALA A 167 -6.50 -12.65 19.06
CA ALA A 167 -5.15 -12.22 19.43
C ALA A 167 -5.18 -10.78 19.94
N GLY A 168 -5.64 -10.58 21.19
CA GLY A 168 -5.96 -9.26 21.73
C GLY A 168 -4.84 -8.21 21.61
N ALA A 169 -3.59 -8.58 21.87
CA ALA A 169 -2.45 -7.65 21.73
C ALA A 169 -2.18 -7.28 20.27
N ALA A 170 -2.11 -8.27 19.37
CA ALA A 170 -1.87 -8.04 17.95
C ALA A 170 -3.02 -7.26 17.28
N MET A 171 -4.28 -7.51 17.69
CA MET A 171 -5.44 -6.73 17.23
C MET A 171 -5.32 -5.26 17.65
N ARG A 172 -4.90 -4.98 18.90
CA ARG A 172 -4.64 -3.61 19.35
C ARG A 172 -3.53 -2.94 18.54
N CYS A 173 -2.44 -3.65 18.25
CA CYS A 173 -1.40 -3.14 17.36
C CYS A 173 -1.96 -2.81 15.97
N ALA A 174 -2.81 -3.66 15.39
CA ALA A 174 -3.43 -3.41 14.10
C ALA A 174 -4.33 -2.16 14.12
N VAL A 175 -5.12 -2.00 15.18
CA VAL A 175 -5.94 -0.79 15.40
C VAL A 175 -5.05 0.46 15.50
N VAL A 176 -3.98 0.41 16.28
CA VAL A 176 -3.05 1.54 16.42
C VAL A 176 -2.41 1.89 15.08
N VAL A 177 -1.94 0.91 14.31
CA VAL A 177 -1.36 1.13 12.97
C VAL A 177 -2.38 1.80 12.06
N VAL A 178 -3.61 1.30 11.98
CA VAL A 178 -4.66 1.90 11.13
C VAL A 178 -4.95 3.34 11.55
N VAL A 179 -5.13 3.59 12.84
CA VAL A 179 -5.39 4.94 13.36
C VAL A 179 -4.24 5.88 13.04
N LEU A 180 -3.00 5.48 13.32
CA LEU A 180 -1.82 6.30 13.03
C LEU A 180 -1.69 6.60 11.53
N MET A 181 -1.85 5.60 10.66
CA MET A 181 -1.71 5.81 9.21
C MET A 181 -2.79 6.75 8.65
N VAL A 182 -4.05 6.63 9.10
CA VAL A 182 -5.13 7.54 8.69
C VAL A 182 -4.88 8.95 9.19
N LEU A 183 -4.49 9.12 10.46
CA LEU A 183 -4.21 10.43 11.04
C LEU A 183 -3.00 11.11 10.42
N ILE A 184 -1.90 10.39 10.19
CA ILE A 184 -0.71 10.93 9.52
C ILE A 184 -1.09 11.45 8.13
N ARG A 185 -1.84 10.66 7.34
CA ARG A 185 -2.26 11.10 6.00
C ARG A 185 -3.20 12.31 6.09
N LEU A 186 -4.09 12.38 7.08
CA LEU A 186 -4.98 13.53 7.26
C LEU A 186 -4.21 14.81 7.63
N ILE A 187 -3.22 14.69 8.53
CA ILE A 187 -2.35 15.80 8.96
C ILE A 187 -1.48 16.33 7.80
N MET A 188 -1.13 15.48 6.83
CA MET A 188 -0.38 15.89 5.64
C MET A 188 -1.21 16.72 4.64
N GLN A 189 -2.55 16.72 4.72
CA GLN A 189 -3.38 17.38 3.70
C GLN A 189 -3.26 18.91 3.69
N PRO A 190 -3.27 19.63 4.82
CA PRO A 190 -3.04 21.08 4.82
C PRO A 190 -1.68 21.47 4.24
N LEU A 191 -0.63 20.69 4.52
CA LEU A 191 0.72 20.94 4.00
C LEU A 191 0.77 20.75 2.48
N TRP A 192 0.21 19.63 2.00
CA TRP A 192 0.12 19.34 0.58
C TRP A 192 -0.71 20.38 -0.18
N LEU A 193 -1.82 20.84 0.40
CA LEU A 193 -2.67 21.84 -0.23
C LEU A 193 -1.99 23.22 -0.29
N ALA A 194 -1.25 23.61 0.75
CA ALA A 194 -0.49 24.86 0.77
C ALA A 194 0.58 24.89 -0.35
N ASP A 195 1.30 23.79 -0.55
CA ASP A 195 2.30 23.67 -1.60
C ASP A 195 1.68 23.76 -3.01
N ILE A 196 0.53 23.11 -3.24
CA ILE A 196 -0.16 23.20 -4.53
C ILE A 196 -0.62 24.64 -4.81
N HIS A 197 -1.14 25.35 -3.80
CA HIS A 197 -1.52 26.76 -3.96
C HIS A 197 -0.31 27.66 -4.29
N ALA A 198 0.86 27.39 -3.70
CA ALA A 198 2.08 28.13 -4.00
C ALA A 198 2.56 27.90 -5.45
N VAL A 199 2.47 26.67 -5.94
CA VAL A 199 2.87 26.34 -7.33
C VAL A 199 1.93 26.99 -8.36
N ASP A 200 0.62 26.98 -8.11
CA ASP A 200 -0.39 27.57 -9.02
C ASP A 200 -0.22 29.10 -9.17
N THR A 201 0.22 29.78 -8.10
CA THR A 201 0.41 31.24 -8.10
C THR A 201 1.75 31.70 -8.68
N THR A 202 2.74 30.81 -8.77
CA THR A 202 4.11 31.17 -9.17
C THR A 202 4.49 30.66 -10.56
N VAL A 203 3.80 29.65 -11.09
CA VAL A 203 4.12 29.03 -12.39
C VAL A 203 2.93 29.08 -13.33
N VAL A 204 2.92 30.08 -14.23
CA VAL A 204 1.82 30.35 -15.19
C VAL A 204 1.81 29.39 -16.39
N THR A 205 2.86 28.57 -16.57
CA THR A 205 3.13 27.79 -17.79
C THR A 205 2.76 26.30 -17.73
N PHE A 206 2.15 25.80 -16.65
CA PHE A 206 1.72 24.40 -16.64
C PHE A 206 0.54 24.16 -17.60
N PRO A 207 0.61 23.16 -18.50
CA PRO A 207 -0.50 22.78 -19.37
C PRO A 207 -1.73 22.27 -18.61
N HIS A 208 -1.55 21.86 -17.35
CA HIS A 208 -2.59 21.31 -16.48
C HIS A 208 -2.70 22.17 -15.22
N ARG A 209 -3.93 22.60 -14.88
CA ARG A 209 -4.21 23.41 -13.68
C ARG A 209 -4.61 22.50 -12.52
N PRO A 210 -3.67 22.13 -11.62
CA PRO A 210 -3.89 21.09 -10.62
C PRO A 210 -5.02 21.43 -9.62
N LEU A 211 -5.15 22.70 -9.25
CA LEU A 211 -6.23 23.16 -8.38
C LEU A 211 -7.61 23.03 -9.04
N GLN A 212 -7.70 23.23 -10.36
CA GLN A 212 -8.96 23.09 -11.08
C GLN A 212 -9.38 21.61 -11.16
N ALA A 213 -8.43 20.69 -11.39
CA ALA A 213 -8.68 19.26 -11.38
C ALA A 213 -9.12 18.79 -9.97
N LEU A 214 -8.46 19.26 -8.91
CA LEU A 214 -8.86 18.98 -7.54
C LEU A 214 -10.23 19.57 -7.21
N ALA A 215 -10.55 20.78 -7.69
CA ALA A 215 -11.86 21.40 -7.49
C ALA A 215 -12.99 20.60 -8.13
N GLN A 216 -12.75 20.01 -9.32
CA GLN A 216 -13.72 19.13 -9.99
C GLN A 216 -13.98 17.83 -9.22
N LEU A 217 -12.96 17.31 -8.51
CA LEU A 217 -13.05 16.07 -7.73
C LEU A 217 -13.21 16.31 -6.22
N ARG A 218 -13.47 17.55 -5.79
CA ARG A 218 -13.46 17.94 -4.37
C ARG A 218 -14.44 17.11 -3.55
N ASP A 219 -15.65 16.91 -4.05
CA ASP A 219 -16.68 16.20 -3.31
C ASP A 219 -16.34 14.71 -3.16
N VAL A 220 -15.75 14.11 -4.21
CA VAL A 220 -15.25 12.73 -4.20
C VAL A 220 -14.08 12.59 -3.22
N TYR A 221 -13.17 13.57 -3.22
CA TYR A 221 -12.02 13.61 -2.32
C TYR A 221 -12.43 13.74 -0.85
N ILE A 222 -13.35 14.65 -0.52
CA ILE A 222 -13.90 14.81 0.84
C ILE A 222 -14.64 13.53 1.25
N LEU A 223 -15.46 12.96 0.37
CA LEU A 223 -16.15 11.70 0.63
C LEU A 223 -15.15 10.58 0.96
N GLY A 224 -14.06 10.46 0.20
CA GLY A 224 -12.99 9.48 0.47
C GLY A 224 -12.41 9.61 1.88
N TRP A 225 -12.16 10.85 2.33
CA TRP A 225 -11.70 11.12 3.69
C TRP A 225 -12.74 10.82 4.76
N CYS A 226 -13.99 11.21 4.56
CA CYS A 226 -15.08 10.89 5.49
C CYS A 226 -15.25 9.37 5.62
N VAL A 227 -15.25 8.64 4.51
CA VAL A 227 -15.34 7.18 4.48
C VAL A 227 -14.15 6.53 5.18
N SER A 228 -12.92 7.02 4.95
CA SER A 228 -11.73 6.54 5.64
C SER A 228 -11.79 6.79 7.16
N ALA A 229 -12.23 7.98 7.58
CA ALA A 229 -12.36 8.33 9.00
C ALA A 229 -13.43 7.49 9.72
N VAL A 230 -14.61 7.31 9.11
CA VAL A 230 -15.67 6.44 9.65
C VAL A 230 -15.18 4.99 9.68
N GLY A 231 -14.53 4.53 8.62
CA GLY A 231 -13.95 3.20 8.53
C GLY A 231 -12.92 2.93 9.64
N MET A 232 -12.04 3.90 9.92
CA MET A 232 -11.08 3.86 11.02
C MET A 232 -11.78 3.70 12.38
N LEU A 233 -12.80 4.52 12.66
CA LEU A 233 -13.55 4.45 13.92
C LEU A 233 -14.28 3.10 14.08
N CYS A 234 -14.92 2.61 13.02
CA CYS A 234 -15.57 1.30 13.02
C CYS A 234 -14.56 0.16 13.19
N PHE A 235 -13.42 0.22 12.51
CA PHE A 235 -12.37 -0.79 12.63
C PHE A 235 -11.80 -0.83 14.06
N ALA A 236 -11.52 0.34 14.64
CA ALA A 236 -11.05 0.46 16.02
C ALA A 236 -12.08 -0.07 17.02
N ALA A 237 -13.35 0.35 16.91
CA ALA A 237 -14.43 -0.13 17.78
C ALA A 237 -14.63 -1.65 17.65
N GLY A 238 -14.64 -2.16 16.42
CA GLY A 238 -14.79 -3.59 16.12
C GLY A 238 -13.63 -4.43 16.66
N GLY A 239 -12.39 -3.98 16.47
CA GLY A 239 -11.19 -4.65 16.95
C GLY A 239 -11.07 -4.65 18.47
N LEU A 240 -11.33 -3.51 19.12
CA LEU A 240 -11.21 -3.37 20.58
C LEU A 240 -12.35 -4.06 21.34
N ARG A 241 -13.56 -4.11 20.77
CA ARG A 241 -14.73 -4.76 21.38
C ARG A 241 -14.95 -6.20 20.89
N ASN A 242 -14.05 -6.72 20.04
CA ASN A 242 -14.19 -8.03 19.38
C ASN A 242 -15.54 -8.21 18.63
N ALA A 243 -16.09 -7.12 18.10
CA ALA A 243 -17.36 -7.11 17.38
C ALA A 243 -17.12 -7.33 15.88
N ARG A 244 -17.29 -8.58 15.42
CA ARG A 244 -16.99 -9.01 14.03
C ARG A 244 -17.69 -8.16 12.98
N GLY A 245 -18.98 -7.87 13.16
CA GLY A 245 -19.76 -7.09 12.19
C GLY A 245 -19.17 -5.69 11.99
N THR A 246 -18.92 -4.98 13.10
CA THR A 246 -18.32 -3.64 13.08
C THR A 246 -16.90 -3.64 12.52
N LEU A 247 -16.09 -4.67 12.82
CA LEU A 247 -14.75 -4.83 12.26
C LEU A 247 -14.80 -4.98 10.72
N VAL A 248 -15.68 -5.84 10.22
CA VAL A 248 -15.85 -6.06 8.76
C VAL A 248 -16.32 -4.78 8.07
N VAL A 249 -17.32 -4.09 8.63
CA VAL A 249 -17.80 -2.80 8.11
C VAL A 249 -16.67 -1.78 8.07
N GLY A 250 -15.90 -1.66 9.15
CA GLY A 250 -14.73 -0.77 9.21
C GLY A 250 -13.69 -1.09 8.14
N SER A 251 -13.36 -2.38 7.95
CA SER A 251 -12.42 -2.82 6.91
C SER A 251 -12.91 -2.50 5.50
N VAL A 252 -14.20 -2.72 5.20
CA VAL A 252 -14.77 -2.41 3.89
C VAL A 252 -14.74 -0.91 3.63
N LEU A 253 -15.14 -0.09 4.60
CA LEU A 253 -15.10 1.37 4.48
C LEU A 253 -13.66 1.87 4.27
N LEU A 254 -12.69 1.36 5.03
CA LEU A 254 -11.28 1.73 4.83
C LEU A 254 -10.80 1.38 3.43
N LEU A 255 -11.13 0.18 2.92
CA LEU A 255 -10.74 -0.22 1.56
C LEU A 255 -11.38 0.69 0.49
N ILE A 256 -12.66 1.06 0.65
CA ILE A 256 -13.33 2.02 -0.23
C ILE A 256 -12.61 3.38 -0.16
N GLY A 257 -12.27 3.85 1.05
CA GLY A 257 -11.49 5.07 1.25
C GLY A 257 -10.14 5.03 0.53
N GLU A 258 -9.40 3.91 0.61
CA GLU A 258 -8.14 3.74 -0.13
C GLU A 258 -8.35 3.83 -1.64
N ILE A 259 -9.36 3.16 -2.19
CA ILE A 259 -9.66 3.18 -3.61
C ILE A 259 -10.01 4.58 -4.09
N VAL A 260 -10.90 5.28 -3.38
CA VAL A 260 -11.36 6.63 -3.75
C VAL A 260 -10.21 7.63 -3.66
N LEU A 261 -9.44 7.63 -2.57
CA LEU A 261 -8.32 8.55 -2.41
C LEU A 261 -7.20 8.27 -3.42
N ARG A 262 -6.97 6.99 -3.77
CA ARG A 262 -6.02 6.59 -4.81
C ARG A 262 -6.48 7.01 -6.20
N TYR A 263 -7.78 6.91 -6.48
CA TYR A 263 -8.37 7.37 -7.73
C TYR A 263 -8.20 8.88 -7.90
N VAL A 264 -8.49 9.67 -6.85
CA VAL A 264 -8.28 11.12 -6.88
C VAL A 264 -6.80 11.43 -7.11
N PHE A 265 -5.88 10.76 -6.41
CA PHE A 265 -4.43 10.97 -6.56
C PHE A 265 -3.96 10.85 -8.02
N PHE A 266 -4.41 9.82 -8.75
CA PHE A 266 -4.05 9.65 -10.17
C PHE A 266 -4.82 10.59 -11.11
N SER A 267 -6.06 10.91 -10.79
CA SER A 267 -6.92 11.73 -11.67
C SER A 267 -6.59 13.22 -11.66
N ILE A 268 -5.91 13.71 -10.62
CA ILE A 268 -5.43 15.10 -10.53
C ILE A 268 -3.97 15.27 -10.98
N GLY A 269 -3.38 14.19 -11.52
CA GLY A 269 -2.02 14.19 -12.05
C GLY A 269 -1.92 14.45 -13.54
#